data_AF-M1WJL8-F1
#
_entry.id   AF-M1WJL8-F1
#
_cell.length_a   1.000
_cell.length_b   1.000
_cell.length_c   1.000
_cell.angle_alpha   90.00
_cell.angle_beta   90.00
_cell.angle_gamma   90.00
#
_symmetry.space_group_name_H-M   'P 1'
#
loop_
_entity.id
_entity.type
_entity.pdbx_description
1 polymer ?
#
loop_
_entity_poly.entity_id
_entity_poly.type
_entity_poly.pdbx_seq_one_letter_code
_entity_poly.pdbx_strand_id
1 'polypeptide(L)'
;MLPKLDIKEKHFHGILIVGGMAGLLEGMMRDGFTLHTMFPGMMLTLVAAFLGGFSGFFIKDLTRTWRGMAPYRGVNNDGWIMGAFMGTFLGTLYQIIDSANGANLVIGSMFGAYFGAMCGAFPDEFITPILRLMHAEKAARKLTESEQQISSRS
;
A
#
# COMPACT_ATOMS: atom_id res chain seq x y z
N MET A 1 7.12 19.19 -16.92
CA MET A 1 5.99 18.28 -16.57
C MET A 1 6.43 17.46 -15.36
N LEU A 2 5.72 17.55 -14.24
CA LEU A 2 5.99 16.65 -13.12
C LEU A 2 5.59 15.23 -13.54
N PRO A 3 6.45 14.21 -13.34
CA PRO A 3 6.10 12.83 -13.63
C PRO A 3 4.87 12.45 -12.81
N LYS A 4 3.90 11.81 -13.45
CA LYS A 4 2.67 11.39 -12.79
C LYS A 4 2.99 10.14 -11.97
N LEU A 5 2.93 10.27 -10.64
CA LEU A 5 3.21 9.18 -9.71
C LEU A 5 2.40 7.92 -10.06
N ASP A 6 3.09 6.79 -10.11
CA ASP A 6 2.47 5.48 -10.33
C ASP A 6 1.58 5.11 -9.13
N ILE A 7 0.62 4.21 -9.33
CA ILE A 7 -0.27 3.72 -8.28
C ILE A 7 0.55 3.16 -7.11
N LYS A 8 1.63 2.42 -7.40
CA LYS A 8 2.56 1.90 -6.39
C LYS A 8 3.15 3.00 -5.54
N GLU A 9 3.66 4.05 -6.16
CA GLU A 9 4.31 5.16 -5.47
C GLU A 9 3.31 5.91 -4.58
N LYS A 10 2.07 6.09 -5.05
CA LYS A 10 1.01 6.71 -4.24
C LYS A 10 0.70 5.90 -2.98
N HIS A 11 0.54 4.59 -3.13
CA HIS A 11 0.27 3.70 -2.00
C HIS A 11 1.48 3.61 -1.06
N PHE A 12 2.69 3.58 -1.61
CA PHE A 12 3.93 3.65 -0.84
C PHE A 12 4.02 4.93 0.01
N HIS A 13 3.78 6.10 -0.60
CA HIS A 13 3.70 7.36 0.15
C HIS A 13 2.54 7.36 1.14
N GLY A 14 1.42 6.70 0.82
CA GLY A 14 0.31 6.48 1.75
C GLY A 14 0.74 5.72 3.00
N ILE A 15 1.49 4.62 2.87
CA ILE A 15 2.03 3.85 4.00
C ILE A 15 2.90 4.75 4.88
N LEU A 16 3.79 5.54 4.27
CA LEU A 16 4.66 6.48 4.98
C LEU A 16 3.86 7.53 5.73
N ILE A 17 2.87 8.15 5.09
CA ILE A 17 2.03 9.18 5.72
C ILE A 17 1.27 8.59 6.90
N VAL A 18 0.61 7.44 6.72
CA VAL A 18 -0.19 6.81 7.79
C VAL A 18 0.70 6.33 8.93
N GLY A 19 1.80 5.62 8.65
CA GLY A 19 2.74 5.16 9.67
C GLY A 19 3.44 6.31 10.41
N GLY A 20 3.74 7.40 9.70
CA GLY A 20 4.30 8.60 10.30
C GLY A 20 3.31 9.33 11.19
N MET A 21 2.05 9.45 10.77
CA MET A 21 0.99 10.00 11.62
C MET A 21 0.73 9.13 12.84
N ALA A 22 0.75 7.81 12.70
CA ALA A 22 0.61 6.89 13.84
C ALA A 22 1.73 7.13 14.87
N GLY A 23 2.99 7.22 14.42
CA GLY A 23 4.13 7.53 15.30
C GLY A 23 4.05 8.91 15.95
N LEU A 24 3.65 9.92 15.17
CA LEU A 24 3.50 11.29 15.67
C LEU A 24 2.40 11.39 16.73
N LEU A 25 1.22 10.82 16.46
CA LEU A 25 0.08 10.86 17.38
C LEU A 25 0.38 10.08 18.67
N GLU A 26 0.99 8.91 18.56
CA GLU A 26 1.41 8.13 19.73
C GLU A 26 2.46 8.88 20.57
N GLY A 27 3.45 9.50 19.91
CA GLY A 27 4.44 10.35 20.56
C GLY A 27 3.81 11.56 21.26
N MET A 28 2.86 12.23 20.60
CA MET A 28 2.10 13.34 21.17
C MET A 28 1.36 12.96 22.44
N MET A 29 0.72 11.79 22.45
CA MET A 29 -0.05 11.32 23.60
C MET A 29 0.84 10.91 24.77
N ARG A 30 2.07 10.46 24.50
CA ARG A 30 2.97 9.95 25.54
C ARG A 30 3.89 11.01 26.12
N ASP A 31 4.55 11.77 25.25
CA ASP A 31 5.70 12.63 25.61
C ASP A 31 5.48 14.10 25.18
N GLY A 32 4.32 14.45 24.62
CA GLY A 32 4.00 15.79 24.08
C GLY A 32 4.37 15.95 22.60
N PHE A 33 4.23 17.15 22.01
CA PHE A 33 4.47 17.35 20.57
C PHE A 33 5.94 17.07 20.18
N THR A 34 6.18 15.88 19.64
CA THR A 34 7.52 15.40 19.30
C THR A 34 7.60 14.92 17.86
N LEU A 35 8.02 15.81 16.95
CA LEU A 35 8.13 15.49 15.52
C LEU A 35 9.07 14.32 15.22
N HIS A 36 10.06 14.07 16.08
CA HIS A 36 11.05 13.00 15.91
C HIS A 36 10.43 11.59 15.97
N THR A 37 9.25 11.44 16.58
CA THR A 37 8.53 10.15 16.69
C THR A 37 7.85 9.72 15.38
N MET A 38 7.69 10.66 14.44
CA MET A 38 7.17 10.39 13.10
C MET A 38 8.06 9.42 12.32
N PHE A 39 9.38 9.62 12.37
CA PHE A 39 10.33 8.82 11.58
C PHE A 39 10.38 7.33 12.01
N PRO A 40 10.49 7.01 13.32
CA PRO A 40 10.35 5.63 13.78
C PRO A 40 9.03 4.98 13.37
N GLY A 41 7.90 5.68 13.49
CA GLY A 41 6.58 5.15 13.07
C GLY A 41 6.53 4.81 11.59
N MET A 42 7.08 5.68 10.73
CA MET A 42 7.22 5.41 9.29
C MET A 42 8.07 4.17 9.03
N MET A 43 9.25 4.09 9.64
CA MET A 43 10.22 3.02 9.39
C MET A 43 9.70 1.67 9.87
N LEU A 44 9.12 1.61 11.07
CA LEU A 44 8.55 0.38 11.61
C LEU A 44 7.40 -0.14 10.74
N THR A 45 6.52 0.76 10.29
CA THR A 45 5.42 0.40 9.39
C THR A 45 5.93 -0.12 8.04
N LEU A 46 6.97 0.51 7.49
CA LEU A 46 7.57 0.10 6.21
C LEU A 46 8.30 -1.25 6.31
N VAL A 47 9.03 -1.50 7.41
CA VAL A 47 9.65 -2.79 7.69
C VAL A 47 8.58 -3.88 7.86
N ALA A 48 7.48 -3.59 8.56
CA ALA A 48 6.37 -4.52 8.71
C ALA A 48 5.71 -4.85 7.37
N ALA A 49 5.47 -3.86 6.51
CA ALA A 49 4.98 -4.05 5.15
C ALA A 49 5.92 -4.94 4.32
N PHE A 50 7.23 -4.69 4.41
CA PHE A 50 8.24 -5.48 3.69
C PHE A 50 8.23 -6.94 4.13
N LEU A 51 8.26 -7.20 5.44
CA LEU A 51 8.22 -8.55 6.01
C LEU A 51 6.92 -9.29 5.70
N GLY A 52 5.79 -8.58 5.74
CA GLY A 52 4.49 -9.14 5.36
C GLY A 52 4.44 -9.53 3.90
N GLY A 53 4.96 -8.67 3.03
CA GLY A 53 5.13 -8.93 1.60
C GLY A 53 5.97 -10.16 1.31
N PHE A 54 7.17 -10.19 1.90
CA PHE A 54 8.09 -11.32 1.79
C PHE A 54 7.42 -12.63 2.22
N SER A 55 6.74 -12.61 3.37
CA SER A 55 6.01 -13.78 3.89
C SER A 55 4.87 -14.19 2.97
N GLY A 56 4.12 -13.23 2.41
CA GLY A 56 3.06 -13.50 1.45
C GLY A 56 3.58 -14.16 0.18
N PHE A 57 4.67 -13.65 -0.41
CA PHE A 57 5.29 -14.27 -1.58
C PHE A 57 5.88 -15.64 -1.25
N PHE A 58 6.51 -15.81 -0.09
CA PHE A 58 7.06 -17.09 0.35
C PHE A 58 5.96 -18.16 0.51
N ILE A 59 4.87 -17.84 1.22
CA ILE A 59 3.73 -18.76 1.39
C ILE A 59 3.10 -19.06 0.03
N LYS A 60 2.93 -18.04 -0.81
CA LYS A 60 2.41 -18.21 -2.17
C LYS A 60 3.28 -19.18 -2.97
N ASP A 61 4.59 -19.01 -3.00
CA ASP A 61 5.50 -19.92 -3.71
C ASP A 61 5.51 -21.33 -3.12
N LEU A 62 5.41 -21.45 -1.79
CA LEU A 62 5.26 -22.75 -1.13
C LEU A 62 3.98 -23.46 -1.61
N THR A 63 2.84 -22.75 -1.62
CA THR A 63 1.56 -23.32 -2.10
C THR A 63 1.58 -23.65 -3.58
N ARG A 64 2.26 -22.86 -4.42
CA ARG A 64 2.44 -23.15 -5.85
C ARG A 64 3.29 -24.40 -6.06
N THR A 65 4.40 -24.49 -5.34
CA THR A 65 5.32 -25.63 -5.41
C THR A 65 4.64 -26.92 -4.95
N TRP A 66 3.88 -26.86 -3.85
CA TRP A 66 3.11 -28.00 -3.36
C TRP A 66 2.05 -28.46 -4.39
N ARG A 67 1.48 -27.53 -5.17
CA ARG A 67 0.56 -27.85 -6.27
C ARG A 67 1.26 -28.26 -7.58
N GLY A 68 2.59 -28.36 -7.60
CA GLY A 68 3.36 -28.69 -8.81
C GLY A 68 3.42 -27.57 -9.85
N MET A 69 3.10 -26.33 -9.47
CA MET A 69 3.18 -25.16 -10.34
C MET A 69 4.55 -24.48 -10.22
N ALA A 70 4.97 -23.80 -11.29
CA ALA A 70 6.20 -23.03 -11.27
C ALA A 70 6.14 -21.87 -10.24
N PRO A 71 7.27 -21.53 -9.59
CA PRO A 71 7.37 -20.38 -8.68
C PRO A 71 6.98 -19.06 -9.35
N TYR A 72 6.45 -18.12 -8.58
CA TYR A 72 6.08 -16.81 -9.08
C TYR A 72 7.32 -15.99 -9.42
N ARG A 73 7.38 -15.43 -10.63
CA ARG A 73 8.55 -14.68 -11.12
C ARG A 73 8.61 -13.20 -10.69
N GLY A 74 7.77 -12.77 -9.73
CA GLY A 74 7.90 -11.44 -9.11
C GLY A 74 7.83 -10.25 -10.08
N VAL A 75 7.11 -10.38 -11.20
CA VAL A 75 7.06 -9.34 -12.25
C VAL A 75 6.25 -8.13 -11.82
N ASN A 76 5.31 -8.34 -10.90
CA ASN A 76 4.41 -7.33 -10.39
C ASN A 76 4.55 -7.23 -8.87
N ASN A 77 4.20 -6.05 -8.36
CA ASN A 77 4.33 -5.71 -6.96
C ASN A 77 3.34 -4.58 -6.61
N ASP A 78 2.19 -4.52 -7.30
CA ASP A 78 1.13 -3.54 -7.01
C ASP A 78 0.26 -4.01 -5.85
N GLY A 79 -0.11 -5.29 -5.85
CA GLY A 79 -1.06 -5.89 -4.93
C GLY A 79 -0.56 -5.86 -3.49
N TRP A 80 0.71 -6.21 -3.26
CA TRP A 80 1.28 -6.17 -1.91
C TRP A 80 1.44 -4.73 -1.37
N ILE A 81 1.82 -3.74 -2.19
CA ILE A 81 1.94 -2.33 -1.76
C ILE A 81 0.55 -1.74 -1.48
N MET A 82 -0.43 -2.03 -2.34
CA MET A 82 -1.82 -1.60 -2.13
C MET A 82 -2.43 -2.25 -0.89
N GLY A 83 -2.18 -3.56 -0.71
CA GLY A 83 -2.59 -4.30 0.48
C GLY A 83 -1.93 -3.76 1.74
N ALA A 84 -0.63 -3.48 1.70
CA ALA A 84 0.11 -2.86 2.80
C ALA A 84 -0.48 -1.51 3.20
N PHE A 85 -0.76 -0.64 2.22
CA PHE A 85 -1.42 0.65 2.48
C PHE A 85 -2.77 0.48 3.16
N MET A 86 -3.65 -0.34 2.56
CA MET A 86 -5.00 -0.54 3.09
C MET A 86 -4.96 -1.15 4.49
N GLY A 87 -4.10 -2.16 4.69
CA GLY A 87 -3.88 -2.78 5.98
C GLY A 87 -3.36 -1.79 7.01
N THR A 88 -2.36 -0.97 6.67
CA THR A 88 -1.83 0.09 7.54
C THR A 88 -2.95 1.04 7.98
N PHE A 89 -3.76 1.51 7.04
CA PHE A 89 -4.85 2.44 7.30
C PHE A 89 -5.92 1.82 8.22
N LEU A 90 -6.39 0.62 7.90
CA LEU A 90 -7.40 -0.07 8.70
C LEU A 90 -6.90 -0.48 10.07
N GLY A 91 -5.64 -0.94 10.17
CA GLY A 91 -5.03 -1.30 11.45
C GLY A 91 -4.85 -0.09 12.37
N THR A 92 -4.51 1.07 11.80
CA THR A 92 -4.45 2.33 12.54
C THR A 92 -5.84 2.77 12.98
N LEU A 93 -6.85 2.73 12.09
CA LEU A 93 -8.25 3.07 12.44
C LEU A 93 -8.81 2.15 13.53
N TYR A 94 -8.53 0.85 13.46
CA TYR A 94 -8.96 -0.09 14.48
C TYR A 94 -8.40 0.28 15.86
N GLN A 95 -7.12 0.64 15.95
CA GLN A 95 -6.52 1.11 17.20
C GLN A 95 -7.08 2.46 17.66
N ILE A 96 -7.46 3.36 16.75
CA ILE A 96 -8.13 4.61 17.13
C ILE A 96 -9.48 4.34 17.79
N ILE A 97 -10.23 3.35 17.29
CA ILE A 97 -11.58 3.02 17.78
C ILE A 97 -11.52 2.24 19.10
N ASP A 98 -10.57 1.31 19.22
CA ASP A 98 -10.50 0.35 20.33
C ASP A 98 -9.60 0.81 21.50
N SER A 99 -8.63 1.70 21.25
CA SER A 99 -7.65 2.09 22.27
C SER A 99 -8.12 3.26 23.11
N ALA A 100 -8.54 2.97 24.36
CA ALA A 100 -8.90 3.99 25.35
C ALA A 100 -7.78 5.01 25.66
N ASN A 101 -6.51 4.69 25.35
CA ASN A 101 -5.34 5.53 25.63
C ASN A 101 -4.50 5.87 24.39
N GLY A 102 -4.91 5.50 23.18
CA GLY A 102 -4.17 5.74 21.92
C GLY A 102 -2.74 5.20 21.86
N ALA A 103 -2.35 4.34 22.81
CA ALA A 103 -0.97 3.98 23.08
C ALA A 103 -0.38 2.88 22.17
N ASN A 104 -1.09 2.47 21.10
CA ASN A 104 -0.71 1.35 20.25
C ASN A 104 -0.98 1.62 18.76
N LEU A 105 -1.00 2.89 18.34
CA LEU A 105 -1.30 3.28 16.95
C LEU A 105 -0.26 2.73 15.98
N VAL A 106 1.02 2.81 16.34
CA VAL A 106 2.13 2.27 15.55
C VAL A 106 2.05 0.75 15.47
N ILE A 107 1.65 0.09 16.55
CA ILE A 107 1.47 -1.37 16.56
C ILE A 107 0.34 -1.76 15.60
N GLY A 108 -0.80 -1.06 15.65
CA GLY A 108 -1.89 -1.26 14.69
C GLY A 108 -1.47 -1.04 13.25
N SER A 109 -0.73 0.03 12.98
CA SER A 109 -0.23 0.34 11.64
C SER A 109 0.74 -0.74 11.14
N MET A 110 1.64 -1.24 11.99
CA MET A 110 2.57 -2.34 11.68
C MET A 110 1.85 -3.66 11.40
N PHE A 111 0.96 -4.10 12.30
CA PHE A 111 0.21 -5.34 12.11
C PHE A 111 -0.66 -5.28 10.86
N GLY A 112 -1.36 -4.17 10.68
CA GLY A 112 -2.13 -3.89 9.49
C GLY A 112 -1.28 -3.94 8.22
N ALA A 113 -0.14 -3.25 8.21
CA ALA A 113 0.80 -3.26 7.09
C ALA A 113 1.29 -4.68 6.75
N TYR A 114 1.67 -5.46 7.77
CA TYR A 114 2.16 -6.82 7.60
C TYR A 114 1.09 -7.73 6.98
N PHE A 115 -0.08 -7.82 7.60
CA PHE A 115 -1.15 -8.69 7.11
C PHE A 115 -1.71 -8.21 5.78
N GLY A 116 -1.83 -6.89 5.60
CA GLY A 116 -2.26 -6.29 4.34
C GLY A 116 -1.30 -6.62 3.19
N ALA A 117 0.02 -6.49 3.41
CA ALA A 117 1.03 -6.83 2.43
C ALA A 117 1.02 -8.33 2.09
N MET A 118 0.91 -9.18 3.13
CA MET A 118 0.86 -10.63 2.98
C MET A 118 -0.35 -11.07 2.16
N CYS A 119 -1.54 -10.57 2.49
CA CYS A 119 -2.77 -10.85 1.75
C CYS A 119 -2.73 -10.27 0.33
N GLY A 120 -2.13 -9.08 0.16
CA GLY A 120 -1.99 -8.41 -1.14
C GLY A 120 -1.02 -9.12 -2.11
N ALA A 121 -0.09 -9.92 -1.62
CA ALA A 121 0.86 -10.68 -2.44
C ALA A 121 0.19 -11.82 -3.26
N PHE A 122 -0.91 -12.39 -2.76
CA PHE A 122 -1.66 -13.44 -3.46
C PHE A 122 -2.33 -12.94 -4.75
N PRO A 123 -3.19 -11.89 -4.72
CA PRO A 123 -3.89 -11.39 -5.89
C PRO A 123 -3.01 -10.55 -6.82
N ASP A 124 -1.74 -10.31 -6.48
CA ASP A 124 -0.82 -9.47 -7.26
C ASP A 124 -0.69 -9.90 -8.74
N GLU A 125 -0.84 -11.19 -9.03
CA GLU A 125 -0.88 -11.75 -10.39
C GLU A 125 -2.05 -11.23 -11.24
N PHE A 126 -3.16 -10.87 -10.60
CA PHE A 126 -4.38 -10.43 -11.26
C PHE A 126 -4.53 -8.90 -11.22
N ILE A 127 -4.13 -8.27 -10.11
CA ILE A 127 -4.31 -6.84 -9.89
C ILE A 127 -3.52 -6.01 -10.92
N THR A 128 -2.25 -6.34 -11.14
CA THR A 128 -1.42 -5.52 -12.03
C THR A 128 -1.87 -5.56 -13.50
N PRO A 129 -2.25 -6.70 -14.09
CA PRO A 129 -2.88 -6.72 -15.41
C PRO A 129 -4.16 -5.87 -15.48
N ILE A 130 -5.02 -5.96 -14.45
CA ILE A 130 -6.26 -5.16 -14.39
C ILE A 130 -5.94 -3.67 -14.37
N LEU A 131 -4.99 -3.25 -13.53
CA LEU A 131 -4.56 -1.84 -13.47
C LEU A 131 -4.00 -1.35 -14.80
N ARG A 132 -3.19 -2.17 -15.49
CA ARG A 132 -2.65 -1.83 -16.82
C ARG A 132 -3.77 -1.67 -17.85
N LEU A 133 -4.76 -2.55 -17.86
CA LEU A 133 -5.92 -2.47 -18.76
C LEU A 133 -6.73 -1.20 -18.49
N MET A 134 -7.02 -0.89 -17.22
CA MET A 134 -7.75 0.33 -16.86
C MET A 134 -7.01 1.61 -17.28
N HIS A 135 -5.68 1.61 -17.20
CA HIS A 135 -4.87 2.75 -17.63
C HIS A 135 -4.87 2.90 -19.15
N ALA A 136 -4.80 1.79 -19.89
CA ALA A 136 -4.89 1.79 -21.35
C ALA A 136 -6.25 2.34 -21.82
N GLU A 137 -7.35 1.93 -21.19
CA GLU A 137 -8.70 2.42 -21.53
C GLU A 137 -8.84 3.92 -21.23
N LYS A 138 -8.34 4.39 -20.07
CA LYS A 138 -8.34 5.82 -19.73
C LYS A 138 -7.50 6.66 -20.70
N ALA A 139 -6.37 6.14 -21.16
CA ALA A 139 -5.55 6.81 -22.15
C ALA A 139 -6.26 6.90 -23.51
N ALA A 140 -6.92 5.80 -23.94
CA ALA A 140 -7.70 5.76 -25.16
C ALA A 140 -8.86 6.77 -25.14
N ARG A 141 -9.65 6.83 -24.06
CA ARG A 141 -10.76 7.80 -23.93
C ARG A 141 -10.28 9.25 -24.01
N LYS A 142 -9.15 9.58 -23.38
CA LYS A 142 -8.58 10.93 -23.43
C LYS A 142 -8.17 11.36 -24.83
N LEU A 143 -7.67 10.43 -25.64
CA LEU A 143 -7.34 10.70 -27.05
C LEU A 143 -8.61 11.02 -27.84
N THR A 144 -9.66 10.20 -27.70
CA THR A 144 -10.95 10.44 -28.37
C THR A 144 -11.61 11.76 -27.96
N GLU A 145 -11.57 12.10 -26.66
CA GLU A 145 -12.07 13.40 -26.17
C GLU A 145 -11.27 14.58 -26.72
N SER A 146 -9.95 14.44 -26.86
CA SER A 146 -9.09 15.47 -27.43
C SER A 146 -9.32 15.67 -28.93
N GLU A 147 -9.56 14.59 -29.68
CA GLU A 147 -9.91 14.64 -31.10
C GLU A 147 -11.28 15.28 -31.33
N GLN A 148 -12.27 14.97 -30.47
CA GLN A 148 -13.59 15.59 -30.52
C GLN A 148 -13.54 17.09 -30.18
N GLN A 149 -12.73 17.51 -29.22
CA GLN A 149 -12.53 18.94 -28.90
C GLN A 149 -11.83 19.73 -30.01
N ILE A 150 -10.93 19.09 -30.77
CA ILE A 150 -10.29 19.72 -31.92
C ILE A 150 -11.29 19.84 -33.08
N SER A 151 -12.06 18.78 -33.35
CA SER A 151 -13.07 18.78 -34.42
C SER A 151 -14.26 19.71 -34.15
N SER A 152 -14.59 20.03 -32.90
CA SER A 152 -15.67 20.97 -32.57
C SER A 152 -15.25 22.44 -32.61
N ARG A 153 -13.96 22.72 -32.84
CA ARG A 153 -13.38 24.08 -32.92
C ARG A 153 -13.02 24.52 -34.34
N SER A 154 -13.07 23.59 -35.30
CA SER A 154 -12.95 23.82 -36.74
C SER A 154 -14.31 24.02 -37.38
#